data_AF-A0A1G7MG61-F1
#
_entry.id   AF-A0A1G7MG61-F1
#
_cell.length_a   1.000
_cell.length_b   1.000
_cell.length_c   1.000
_cell.angle_alpha   90.00
_cell.angle_beta   90.00
_cell.angle_gamma   90.00
#
_symmetry.space_group_name_H-M   'P 1'
#
loop_
_entity.id
_entity.type
_entity.pdbx_description
1 polymer ?
#
loop_
_entity_poly.entity_id
_entity_poly.type
_entity_poly.pdbx_seq_one_letter_code
_entity_poly.pdbx_strand_id
1 'polypeptide(L)'
;MTERSGRPGAAMVDGVRRCRACSRRRCPVEFVLTLVVVLVVLAGLVTTALVLATRRAVRAVQGSRAVRHGRELSQLAGTAVAVVRNPARADRTAAALAARVTGASMTLHREVDAARRAGVHLGEVPDVLPRLVAEGSALSRALRAEVGAPSAHGPRLADAARAHLAAVGEVTAAVRASAALPAAHGSVSAEASRVAAGLQCYSDAYLELVERDRTA
;
A
#
# COMPACT_ATOMS: atom_id res chain seq x y z
N MET A 1 -4.08 104.81 29.93
CA MET A 1 -5.30 104.72 30.78
C MET A 1 -5.95 103.40 30.46
N THR A 2 -5.64 102.34 31.20
CA THR A 2 -6.35 101.81 32.40
C THR A 2 -6.97 100.49 31.93
N GLU A 3 -7.06 99.39 32.65
CA GLU A 3 -6.58 98.84 33.91
C GLU A 3 -7.29 97.46 33.95
N ARG A 4 -6.81 96.54 34.79
CA ARG A 4 -7.49 95.34 35.33
C ARG A 4 -7.42 94.06 34.48
N SER A 5 -6.69 93.05 34.93
CA SER A 5 -6.86 92.24 36.17
C SER A 5 -7.99 91.23 36.05
N GLY A 6 -7.63 89.95 36.08
CA GLY A 6 -8.57 88.84 36.19
C GLY A 6 -7.98 87.46 35.95
N ARG A 7 -7.00 87.02 36.75
CA ARG A 7 -6.94 85.60 37.19
C ARG A 7 -7.91 85.49 38.38
N PRO A 8 -8.61 84.37 38.66
CA PRO A 8 -8.10 82.98 38.66
C PRO A 8 -9.14 81.95 38.14
N GLY A 9 -8.78 80.71 37.82
CA GLY A 9 -8.75 79.61 38.80
C GLY A 9 -9.81 78.55 38.47
N ALA A 10 -9.53 77.29 38.82
CA ALA A 10 -10.50 76.21 38.96
C ALA A 10 -11.05 75.48 37.70
N ALA A 11 -10.19 75.07 36.77
CA ALA A 11 -10.56 74.04 35.78
C ALA A 11 -9.51 72.93 35.56
N MET A 12 -8.52 72.81 36.46
CA MET A 12 -7.36 71.95 36.26
C MET A 12 -7.32 70.71 37.19
N VAL A 13 -8.47 70.25 37.69
CA VAL A 13 -8.51 69.07 38.58
C VAL A 13 -9.55 68.00 38.18
N ASP A 14 -10.33 68.21 37.11
CA ASP A 14 -11.30 67.19 36.63
C ASP A 14 -10.87 66.45 35.35
N GLY A 15 -9.77 66.86 34.71
CA GLY A 15 -9.28 66.23 33.47
C GLY A 15 -8.61 64.88 33.67
N VAL A 16 -8.07 64.58 34.86
CA VAL A 16 -7.18 63.42 35.05
C VAL A 16 -7.95 62.13 35.44
N ARG A 17 -9.14 62.24 36.03
CA ARG A 17 -9.92 61.04 36.43
C ARG A 17 -10.74 60.41 35.31
N ARG A 18 -11.01 61.13 34.22
CA ARG A 18 -11.73 60.57 33.05
C ARG A 18 -10.84 59.77 32.10
N CYS A 19 -9.51 59.89 32.18
CA CYS A 19 -8.60 59.14 31.31
C CYS A 19 -8.43 57.66 31.69
N ARG A 20 -8.72 57.24 32.93
CA ARG A 20 -8.54 55.82 33.32
C ARG A 20 -9.72 54.91 32.92
N ALA A 21 -10.90 55.45 32.65
CA ALA A 21 -12.09 54.66 32.30
C ALA A 21 -12.23 54.35 30.80
N CYS A 22 -11.60 55.12 29.91
CA CYS A 22 -11.61 54.84 28.46
C CYS A 22 -10.56 53.80 28.01
N SER A 23 -9.59 53.45 28.85
CA SER A 23 -8.57 52.44 28.51
C SER A 23 -9.11 50.99 28.46
N ARG A 24 -10.36 50.75 28.87
CA ARG A 24 -10.94 49.40 28.98
C ARG A 24 -12.03 49.08 27.96
N ARG A 25 -12.45 50.05 27.14
CA ARG A 25 -13.28 49.78 25.96
C ARG A 25 -12.36 49.66 24.75
N ARG A 26 -11.68 48.51 24.65
CA ARG A 26 -11.05 48.08 23.40
C ARG A 26 -12.10 48.22 22.30
N CYS A 27 -11.73 48.88 21.22
CA CYS A 27 -12.64 49.19 20.13
C CYS A 27 -13.30 47.89 19.62
N PRO A 28 -14.61 47.88 19.28
CA PRO A 28 -15.25 46.67 18.77
C PRO A 28 -14.52 46.15 17.53
N VAL A 29 -13.90 47.04 16.75
CA VAL A 29 -13.06 46.67 15.61
C VAL A 29 -11.78 45.92 15.99
N GLU A 30 -11.16 46.21 17.14
CA GLU A 30 -10.00 45.44 17.62
C GLU A 30 -10.43 44.07 18.14
N PHE A 31 -11.58 43.99 18.81
CA PHE A 31 -12.16 42.71 19.23
C PHE A 31 -12.59 41.85 18.04
N VAL A 32 -13.20 42.44 17.01
CA VAL A 32 -13.57 41.74 15.79
C VAL A 32 -12.32 41.30 15.02
N LEU A 33 -11.30 42.15 14.90
CA LEU A 33 -10.06 41.81 14.20
C LEU A 33 -9.29 40.71 14.94
N THR A 34 -9.18 40.79 16.27
CA THR A 34 -8.58 39.71 17.08
C THR A 34 -9.37 38.41 16.96
N LEU A 35 -10.71 38.46 16.98
CA LEU A 35 -11.55 37.28 16.82
C LEU A 35 -11.41 36.64 15.42
N VAL A 36 -11.35 37.45 14.36
CA VAL A 36 -11.13 36.97 12.99
C VAL A 36 -9.74 36.35 12.86
N VAL A 37 -8.69 36.98 13.38
CA VAL A 37 -7.33 36.43 13.36
C VAL A 37 -7.26 35.11 14.12
N VAL A 38 -7.90 35.01 15.28
CA VAL A 38 -7.97 33.77 16.06
C VAL A 38 -8.70 32.67 15.28
N LEU A 39 -9.82 32.97 14.62
CA LEU A 39 -10.54 32.02 13.78
C LEU A 39 -9.71 31.52 12.60
N VAL A 40 -8.98 32.41 11.92
CA VAL A 40 -8.09 32.04 10.81
C VAL A 40 -6.94 31.16 11.30
N VAL A 41 -6.34 31.48 12.46
CA VAL A 41 -5.29 30.67 13.06
C VAL A 41 -5.82 29.30 13.48
N LEU A 42 -7.02 29.23 14.09
CA LEU A 42 -7.66 27.96 14.44
C LEU A 42 -7.97 27.12 13.20
N ALA A 43 -8.51 27.73 12.13
CA ALA A 43 -8.73 27.03 10.87
C ALA A 43 -7.42 26.54 10.25
N GLY A 44 -6.36 27.35 10.29
CA GLY A 44 -5.01 26.97 9.88
C GLY A 44 -4.43 25.82 10.70
N LEU A 45 -4.65 25.83 12.01
CA LEU A 45 -4.22 24.77 12.92
C LEU A 45 -5.00 23.47 12.70
N VAL A 46 -6.31 23.55 12.49
CA VAL A 46 -7.16 22.38 12.21
C VAL A 46 -6.77 21.76 10.86
N THR A 47 -6.57 22.57 9.83
CA THR A 47 -6.15 22.08 8.50
C THR A 47 -4.74 21.48 8.55
N THR A 48 -3.78 22.11 9.23
CA THR A 48 -2.43 21.55 9.39
C THR A 48 -2.41 20.31 10.28
N ALA A 49 -3.19 20.27 11.36
CA ALA A 49 -3.35 19.08 12.19
C ALA A 49 -3.98 17.93 11.42
N LEU A 50 -4.98 18.18 10.57
CA LEU A 50 -5.59 17.17 9.70
C LEU A 50 -4.59 16.65 8.66
N VAL A 51 -3.78 17.52 8.06
CA VAL A 51 -2.72 17.13 7.13
C VAL A 51 -1.62 16.33 7.83
N LEU A 52 -1.24 16.70 9.05
CA LEU A 52 -0.24 15.97 9.83
C LEU A 52 -0.80 14.64 10.36
N ALA A 53 -2.07 14.57 10.74
CA ALA A 53 -2.75 13.35 11.15
C ALA A 53 -2.89 12.38 9.98
N THR A 54 -3.31 12.86 8.80
CA THR A 54 -3.34 12.04 7.57
C THR A 54 -1.94 11.60 7.16
N ARG A 55 -0.92 12.46 7.22
CA ARG A 55 0.48 12.07 6.96
C ARG A 55 1.02 11.08 7.99
N ARG A 56 0.68 11.21 9.27
CA ARG A 56 1.09 10.28 10.33
C ARG A 56 0.36 8.95 10.22
N ALA A 57 -0.93 8.95 9.87
CA ALA A 57 -1.68 7.74 9.56
C ALA A 57 -1.09 7.04 8.34
N VAL A 58 -0.78 7.79 7.28
CA VAL A 58 -0.09 7.25 6.09
C VAL A 58 1.30 6.73 6.45
N ARG A 59 2.09 7.42 7.28
CA ARG A 59 3.42 6.94 7.71
C ARG A 59 3.34 5.72 8.64
N ALA A 60 2.36 5.66 9.54
CA ALA A 60 2.11 4.52 10.41
C ALA A 60 1.66 3.29 9.61
N VAL A 61 0.85 3.52 8.57
CA VAL A 61 0.46 2.49 7.59
C VAL A 61 1.65 2.10 6.69
N GLN A 62 2.57 3.03 6.38
CA GLN A 62 3.83 2.77 5.64
C GLN A 62 4.87 1.97 6.42
N GLY A 63 4.82 1.95 7.76
CA GLY A 63 5.66 1.09 8.59
C GLY A 63 5.23 -0.39 8.57
N SER A 64 4.00 -0.67 8.15
CA SER A 64 3.45 -2.02 8.06
C SER A 64 3.55 -2.54 6.63
N ARG A 65 3.85 -3.84 6.47
CA ARG A 65 4.08 -4.56 5.19
C ARG A 65 3.00 -4.38 4.10
N ALA A 66 1.88 -3.72 4.40
CA ALA A 66 0.80 -3.36 3.48
C ALA A 66 1.17 -2.31 2.40
N VAL A 67 2.24 -1.52 2.58
CA VAL A 67 2.64 -0.49 1.59
C VAL A 67 3.39 -1.02 0.37
N ARG A 68 3.81 -2.29 0.37
CA ARG A 68 4.20 -2.94 -0.90
C ARG A 68 3.02 -3.10 -1.86
N HIS A 69 1.78 -3.26 -1.35
CA HIS A 69 0.58 -3.35 -2.19
C HIS A 69 -0.03 -1.98 -2.59
N GLY A 70 0.23 -0.93 -1.81
CA GLY A 70 -0.32 0.41 -2.09
C GLY A 70 0.32 1.12 -3.29
N ARG A 71 1.60 0.84 -3.59
CA ARG A 71 2.29 1.40 -4.77
C ARG A 71 1.84 0.79 -6.09
N GLU A 72 1.28 -0.41 -6.08
CA GLU A 72 0.71 -1.06 -7.26
C GLU A 72 -0.65 -0.44 -7.64
N LEU A 73 -1.44 -0.01 -6.65
CA LEU A 73 -2.76 0.60 -6.89
C LEU A 73 -2.67 2.07 -7.36
N SER A 74 -1.65 2.83 -6.96
CA SER A 74 -1.45 4.20 -7.46
C SER A 74 -0.92 4.24 -8.89
N GLN A 75 -0.17 3.22 -9.33
CA GLN A 75 0.17 3.04 -10.75
C GLN A 75 -1.07 2.69 -11.60
N LEU A 76 -1.99 1.88 -11.08
CA LEU A 76 -3.26 1.55 -11.75
C LEU A 76 -4.17 2.78 -11.93
N ALA A 77 -4.30 3.65 -10.93
CA ALA A 77 -5.11 4.87 -11.02
C ALA A 77 -4.54 5.90 -12.01
N GLY A 78 -3.21 6.06 -12.05
CA GLY A 78 -2.54 6.92 -13.03
C GLY A 78 -2.73 6.42 -14.47
N THR A 79 -2.71 5.10 -14.68
CA THR A 79 -2.97 4.52 -16.01
C THR A 79 -4.43 4.60 -16.44
N ALA A 80 -5.39 4.49 -15.51
CA ALA A 80 -6.81 4.61 -15.83
C ALA A 80 -7.18 6.03 -16.33
N VAL A 81 -6.63 7.08 -15.71
CA VAL A 81 -6.86 8.47 -16.13
C VAL A 81 -6.12 8.80 -17.43
N ALA A 82 -4.94 8.22 -17.65
CA ALA A 82 -4.20 8.37 -18.91
C ALA A 82 -4.93 7.70 -20.10
N VAL A 83 -5.58 6.55 -19.87
CA VAL A 83 -6.35 5.80 -20.88
C VAL A 83 -7.62 6.54 -21.29
N VAL A 84 -8.28 7.24 -20.37
CA VAL A 84 -9.48 8.04 -20.67
C VAL A 84 -9.14 9.30 -21.49
N ARG A 85 -7.94 9.85 -21.32
CA ARG A 85 -7.58 11.16 -21.89
C ARG A 85 -6.95 11.11 -23.29
N ASN A 86 -6.57 9.94 -23.82
CA ASN A 86 -5.94 9.87 -25.15
C ASN A 86 -6.26 8.57 -25.95
N PRO A 87 -7.41 8.53 -26.65
CA PRO A 87 -7.94 7.29 -27.24
C PRO A 87 -7.44 6.92 -28.66
N ALA A 88 -6.40 7.57 -29.21
CA ALA A 88 -6.12 7.50 -30.66
C ALA A 88 -4.75 6.91 -31.09
N ARG A 89 -3.96 6.27 -30.22
CA ARG A 89 -2.68 5.64 -30.63
C ARG A 89 -2.65 4.13 -30.40
N ALA A 90 -2.06 3.43 -31.35
CA ALA A 90 -2.14 1.99 -31.62
C ALA A 90 -1.52 1.04 -30.55
N ASP A 91 -1.20 1.51 -29.35
CA ASP A 91 -0.47 0.71 -28.33
C ASP A 91 -1.34 0.20 -27.17
N ARG A 92 -2.67 0.20 -27.35
CA ARG A 92 -3.62 -0.40 -26.38
C ARG A 92 -3.37 -1.89 -26.14
N THR A 93 -2.88 -2.60 -27.14
CA THR A 93 -2.64 -4.05 -27.07
C THR A 93 -1.52 -4.37 -26.10
N ALA A 94 -0.42 -3.61 -26.11
CA ALA A 94 0.70 -3.80 -25.19
C ALA A 94 0.32 -3.43 -23.74
N ALA A 95 -0.37 -2.31 -23.54
CA ALA A 95 -0.88 -1.92 -22.22
C ALA A 95 -1.88 -2.95 -21.65
N ALA A 96 -2.81 -3.43 -22.49
CA ALA A 96 -3.78 -4.45 -22.09
C ALA A 96 -3.10 -5.80 -21.80
N LEU A 97 -2.11 -6.20 -22.61
CA LEU A 97 -1.32 -7.41 -22.34
C LEU A 97 -0.54 -7.29 -21.03
N ALA A 98 0.07 -6.14 -20.75
CA ALA A 98 0.79 -5.90 -19.49
C ALA A 98 -0.15 -6.04 -18.28
N ALA A 99 -1.37 -5.51 -18.38
CA ALA A 99 -2.39 -5.64 -17.35
C ALA A 99 -2.88 -7.09 -17.19
N ARG A 100 -3.09 -7.82 -18.30
CA ARG A 100 -3.48 -9.23 -18.28
C ARG A 100 -2.41 -10.11 -17.63
N VAL A 101 -1.13 -9.89 -17.94
CA VAL A 101 -0.01 -10.62 -17.32
C VAL A 101 -0.01 -10.41 -15.81
N THR A 102 -0.09 -9.16 -15.35
CA THR A 102 -0.17 -8.86 -13.91
C THR A 102 -1.40 -9.50 -13.25
N GLY A 103 -2.58 -9.41 -13.89
CA GLY A 103 -3.81 -10.02 -13.38
C GLY A 103 -3.73 -11.56 -13.29
N ALA A 104 -3.13 -12.20 -14.29
CA ALA A 104 -2.91 -13.64 -14.30
C ALA A 104 -1.97 -14.09 -13.18
N SER A 105 -0.84 -13.39 -12.99
CA SER A 105 0.10 -13.68 -11.89
C SER A 105 -0.56 -13.52 -10.50
N MET A 106 -1.38 -12.48 -10.32
CA MET A 106 -2.12 -12.27 -9.05
C MET A 106 -3.17 -13.36 -8.80
N THR A 107 -3.84 -13.81 -9.86
CA THR A 107 -4.82 -14.89 -9.78
C THR A 107 -4.13 -16.19 -9.37
N LEU A 108 -3.03 -16.55 -10.04
CA LEU A 108 -2.23 -17.73 -9.68
C LEU A 108 -1.77 -17.68 -8.21
N HIS A 109 -1.27 -16.53 -7.75
CA HIS A 109 -0.82 -16.37 -6.36
C HIS A 109 -1.96 -16.63 -5.35
N ARG A 110 -3.15 -16.08 -5.60
CA ARG A 110 -4.32 -16.30 -4.75
C ARG A 110 -4.76 -17.76 -4.71
N GLU A 111 -4.72 -18.46 -5.84
CA GLU A 111 -5.09 -19.87 -5.94
C GLU A 111 -4.07 -20.75 -5.19
N VAL A 112 -2.77 -20.48 -5.35
CA VAL A 112 -1.71 -21.18 -4.61
C VAL A 112 -1.83 -20.92 -3.10
N ASP A 113 -2.09 -19.68 -2.69
CA ASP A 113 -2.30 -19.33 -1.28
C ASP A 113 -3.58 -19.97 -0.71
N ALA A 114 -4.65 -20.08 -1.50
CA ALA A 114 -5.87 -20.77 -1.11
C ALA A 114 -5.62 -22.27 -0.93
N ALA A 115 -4.97 -22.91 -1.90
CA ALA A 115 -4.63 -24.33 -1.86
C ALA A 115 -3.64 -24.65 -0.72
N ARG A 116 -2.65 -23.80 -0.47
CA ARG A 116 -1.71 -23.94 0.66
C ARG A 116 -2.42 -23.85 2.01
N ARG A 117 -3.37 -22.92 2.17
CA ARG A 117 -4.18 -22.81 3.40
C ARG A 117 -5.11 -24.00 3.60
N ALA A 118 -5.55 -24.62 2.51
CA ALA A 118 -6.31 -25.87 2.55
C ALA A 118 -5.43 -27.11 2.80
N GLY A 119 -4.11 -26.96 2.93
CA GLY A 119 -3.19 -28.07 3.18
C GLY A 119 -2.97 -28.97 1.96
N VAL A 120 -3.29 -28.50 0.75
CA VAL A 120 -3.13 -29.28 -0.48
C VAL A 120 -1.65 -29.39 -0.84
N HIS A 121 -1.19 -30.60 -1.13
CA HIS A 121 0.16 -30.81 -1.65
C HIS A 121 0.24 -30.39 -3.12
N LEU A 122 1.00 -29.32 -3.39
CA LEU A 122 1.15 -28.73 -4.71
C LEU A 122 2.45 -29.15 -5.43
N GLY A 123 3.20 -30.09 -4.86
CA GLY A 123 4.52 -30.49 -5.39
C GLY A 123 5.49 -29.30 -5.44
N GLU A 124 6.17 -29.15 -6.58
CA GLU A 124 7.17 -28.10 -6.84
C GLU A 124 6.57 -26.74 -7.22
N VAL A 125 5.24 -26.64 -7.39
CA VAL A 125 4.57 -25.39 -7.82
C VAL A 125 4.93 -24.18 -6.94
N PRO A 126 5.00 -24.29 -5.59
CA PRO A 126 5.40 -23.17 -4.74
C PRO A 126 6.84 -22.69 -4.99
N ASP A 127 7.74 -23.58 -5.42
CA ASP A 127 9.15 -23.25 -5.64
C ASP A 127 9.38 -22.60 -7.01
N VAL A 128 8.58 -22.94 -8.02
CA VAL A 128 8.62 -22.31 -9.36
C VAL A 128 7.85 -20.99 -9.43
N LEU A 129 6.93 -20.74 -8.49
CA LEU A 129 6.08 -19.54 -8.47
C LEU A 129 6.88 -18.21 -8.44
N PRO A 130 7.93 -18.04 -7.60
CA PRO A 130 8.71 -16.80 -7.60
C PRO A 130 9.35 -16.50 -8.95
N ARG A 131 9.80 -17.54 -9.67
CA ARG A 131 10.40 -17.41 -10.99
C ARG A 131 9.37 -16.97 -12.02
N LEU A 132 8.20 -17.59 -12.04
CA LEU A 132 7.09 -17.22 -12.94
C LEU A 132 6.62 -15.77 -12.70
N VAL A 133 6.56 -15.34 -11.43
CA VAL A 133 6.22 -13.96 -11.08
C VAL A 133 7.29 -12.98 -11.54
N ALA A 134 8.58 -13.32 -11.36
CA ALA A 134 9.68 -12.50 -11.84
C ALA A 134 9.64 -12.32 -13.36
N GLU A 135 9.43 -13.41 -14.11
CA GLU A 135 9.27 -13.40 -15.57
C GLU A 135 8.06 -12.56 -16.02
N GLY A 136 6.89 -12.75 -15.39
CA GLY A 136 5.70 -11.95 -15.66
C GLY A 136 5.89 -10.46 -15.36
N SER A 137 6.61 -10.13 -14.28
CA SER A 137 6.95 -8.75 -13.93
C SER A 137 7.91 -8.10 -14.93
N ALA A 138 8.86 -8.87 -15.48
CA ALA A 138 9.79 -8.40 -16.51
C ALA A 138 9.05 -8.14 -17.81
N LEU A 139 8.18 -9.07 -18.25
CA LEU A 139 7.34 -8.92 -19.43
C LEU A 139 6.39 -7.72 -19.31
N SER A 140 5.73 -7.56 -18.17
CA SER A 140 4.83 -6.42 -17.93
C SER A 140 5.57 -5.08 -17.97
N ARG A 141 6.79 -5.00 -17.42
CA ARG A 141 7.63 -3.80 -17.51
C ARG A 141 8.06 -3.51 -18.95
N ALA A 142 8.49 -4.51 -19.68
CA ALA A 142 8.88 -4.36 -21.09
C ALA A 142 7.69 -3.89 -21.94
N LEU A 143 6.51 -4.47 -21.74
CA LEU A 143 5.29 -4.06 -22.47
C LEU A 143 4.87 -2.62 -22.15
N ARG A 144 5.03 -2.17 -20.90
CA ARG A 144 4.78 -0.76 -20.53
C ARG A 144 5.81 0.19 -21.14
N ALA A 145 7.05 -0.24 -21.29
CA ALA A 145 8.08 0.55 -21.98
C ALA A 145 7.74 0.73 -23.46
N GLU A 146 7.27 -0.33 -24.14
CA GLU A 146 6.79 -0.27 -25.53
C GLU A 146 5.62 0.70 -25.73
N VAL A 147 4.73 0.86 -24.74
CA VAL A 147 3.64 1.86 -24.79
C VAL A 147 4.18 3.30 -24.81
N GLY A 148 5.31 3.56 -24.13
CA GLY A 148 5.94 4.88 -24.09
C GLY A 148 6.84 5.16 -25.30
N ALA A 149 7.46 4.12 -25.85
CA ALA A 149 8.35 4.19 -27.00
C ALA A 149 8.24 2.89 -27.82
N PRO A 150 7.34 2.84 -28.82
CA PRO A 150 7.16 1.65 -29.64
C PRO A 150 8.43 1.28 -30.40
N SER A 151 8.78 0.00 -30.39
CA SER A 151 9.97 -0.55 -31.05
C SER A 151 9.60 -1.66 -32.04
N ALA A 152 10.54 -1.99 -32.94
CA ALA A 152 10.38 -3.12 -33.85
C ALA A 152 10.26 -4.49 -33.13
N HIS A 153 10.57 -4.55 -31.84
CA HIS A 153 10.47 -5.77 -31.02
C HIS A 153 9.09 -5.98 -30.39
N GLY A 154 8.19 -5.00 -30.46
CA GLY A 154 6.85 -5.06 -29.90
C GLY A 154 6.05 -6.33 -30.24
N PRO A 155 6.03 -6.81 -31.50
CA PRO A 155 5.33 -8.05 -31.86
C PRO A 155 5.87 -9.30 -31.16
N ARG A 156 7.21 -9.47 -31.12
CA ARG A 156 7.84 -10.61 -30.43
C ARG A 156 7.57 -10.59 -28.93
N LEU A 157 7.55 -9.39 -28.34
CA LEU A 157 7.23 -9.21 -26.94
C LEU A 157 5.76 -9.56 -26.64
N ALA A 158 4.84 -9.21 -27.54
CA ALA A 158 3.44 -9.58 -27.43
C ALA A 158 3.25 -11.11 -27.53
N ASP A 159 3.98 -11.79 -28.42
CA ASP A 159 3.94 -13.25 -28.52
C ASP A 159 4.49 -13.94 -27.27
N ALA A 160 5.62 -13.47 -26.74
CA ALA A 160 6.17 -13.95 -25.47
C ALA A 160 5.18 -13.76 -24.31
N ALA A 161 4.47 -12.62 -24.26
CA ALA A 161 3.45 -12.37 -23.26
C ALA A 161 2.24 -13.30 -23.40
N ARG A 162 1.80 -13.62 -24.62
CA ARG A 162 0.72 -14.60 -24.86
C ARG A 162 1.12 -16.00 -24.45
N ALA A 163 2.35 -16.43 -24.77
CA ALA A 163 2.87 -17.73 -24.35
C ALA A 163 2.96 -17.83 -22.82
N HIS A 164 3.43 -16.78 -22.15
CA HIS A 164 3.45 -16.72 -20.68
C HIS A 164 2.04 -16.79 -20.09
N LEU A 165 1.07 -16.08 -20.66
CA LEU A 165 -0.33 -16.15 -20.23
C LEU A 165 -0.93 -17.55 -20.37
N ALA A 166 -0.61 -18.27 -21.46
CA ALA A 166 -1.04 -19.65 -21.66
C ALA A 166 -0.45 -20.57 -20.58
N ALA A 167 0.87 -20.50 -20.36
CA ALA A 167 1.55 -21.29 -19.34
C ALA A 167 1.01 -21.01 -17.91
N VAL A 168 0.83 -19.75 -17.54
CA VAL A 168 0.23 -19.38 -16.24
C VAL A 168 -1.21 -19.89 -16.14
N GLY A 169 -1.96 -19.88 -17.23
CA GLY A 169 -3.31 -20.44 -17.30
C GLY A 169 -3.34 -21.93 -17.02
N GLU A 170 -2.45 -22.70 -17.64
CA GLU A 170 -2.30 -24.15 -17.43
C GLU A 170 -1.90 -24.47 -15.98
N VAL A 171 -0.92 -23.77 -15.41
CA VAL A 171 -0.52 -23.94 -14.01
C VAL A 171 -1.67 -23.60 -13.07
N THR A 172 -2.40 -22.51 -13.33
CA THR A 172 -3.55 -22.12 -12.51
C THR A 172 -4.67 -23.18 -12.57
N ALA A 173 -4.93 -23.74 -13.76
CA ALA A 173 -5.88 -24.81 -13.95
C ALA A 173 -5.46 -26.09 -13.22
N ALA A 174 -4.17 -26.46 -13.29
CA ALA A 174 -3.62 -27.59 -12.57
C ALA A 174 -3.73 -27.41 -11.05
N VAL A 175 -3.41 -26.23 -10.51
CA VAL A 175 -3.57 -25.92 -9.07
C VAL A 175 -5.02 -26.06 -8.64
N ARG A 176 -5.97 -25.54 -9.43
CA ARG A 176 -7.41 -25.69 -9.16
C ARG A 176 -7.86 -27.15 -9.22
N ALA A 177 -7.39 -27.92 -10.21
CA ALA A 177 -7.69 -29.33 -10.32
C ALA A 177 -7.16 -30.10 -9.10
N SER A 178 -5.92 -29.84 -8.69
CA SER A 178 -5.33 -30.43 -7.48
C SER A 178 -6.08 -30.04 -6.21
N ALA A 179 -6.56 -28.79 -6.11
CA ALA A 179 -7.36 -28.33 -4.98
C ALA A 179 -8.78 -28.90 -4.95
N ALA A 180 -9.33 -29.29 -6.11
CA ALA A 180 -10.65 -29.89 -6.24
C ALA A 180 -10.66 -31.42 -6.02
N LEU A 181 -9.48 -32.06 -5.98
CA LEU A 181 -9.39 -33.49 -5.65
C LEU A 181 -9.94 -33.74 -4.24
N PRO A 182 -10.88 -34.69 -4.05
CA PRO A 182 -11.40 -35.02 -2.74
C PRO A 182 -10.25 -35.36 -1.78
N ALA A 183 -10.34 -34.86 -0.55
CA ALA A 183 -9.38 -35.12 0.53
C ALA A 183 -9.26 -36.61 0.95
N ALA A 184 -9.77 -37.55 0.14
CA ALA A 184 -9.55 -38.99 0.28
C ALA A 184 -8.05 -39.36 0.27
N HIS A 185 -7.16 -38.52 -0.27
CA HIS A 185 -5.71 -38.65 -0.12
C HIS A 185 -5.15 -38.11 1.20
N GLY A 186 -5.97 -37.45 2.02
CA GLY A 186 -5.61 -37.04 3.38
C GLY A 186 -5.33 -38.24 4.29
N SER A 187 -6.01 -39.38 4.08
CA SER A 187 -5.69 -40.62 4.78
C SER A 187 -4.34 -41.19 4.34
N VAL A 188 -4.02 -41.15 3.05
CA VAL A 188 -2.74 -41.63 2.50
C VAL A 188 -1.57 -40.72 2.90
N SER A 189 -1.76 -39.41 2.86
CA SER A 189 -0.76 -38.42 3.31
C SER A 189 -0.52 -38.49 4.82
N ALA A 190 -1.59 -38.61 5.62
CA ALA A 190 -1.48 -38.81 7.06
C ALA A 190 -0.81 -40.15 7.39
N GLU A 191 -1.12 -41.21 6.64
CA GLU A 191 -0.50 -42.52 6.81
C GLU A 191 0.98 -42.51 6.43
N ALA A 192 1.34 -41.91 5.29
CA ALA A 192 2.73 -41.73 4.89
C ALA A 192 3.52 -40.92 5.92
N SER A 193 2.91 -39.88 6.50
CA SER A 193 3.53 -39.09 7.57
C SER A 193 3.75 -39.91 8.85
N ARG A 194 2.78 -40.75 9.23
CA ARG A 194 2.92 -41.67 10.37
C ARG A 194 4.00 -42.72 10.13
N VAL A 195 4.06 -43.30 8.94
CA VAL A 195 5.07 -44.29 8.55
C VAL A 195 6.47 -43.67 8.54
N ALA A 196 6.62 -42.46 7.99
CA ALA A 196 7.90 -41.74 8.00
C ALA A 196 8.38 -41.44 9.42
N ALA A 197 7.49 -41.01 10.32
CA ALA A 197 7.81 -40.79 11.73
C ALA A 197 8.21 -42.10 12.43
N GLY A 198 7.53 -43.21 12.12
CA GLY A 198 7.87 -44.54 12.63
C GLY A 198 9.27 -45.01 12.17
N LEU A 199 9.60 -44.79 10.89
CA LEU A 199 10.91 -45.09 10.32
C LEU A 199 12.03 -44.26 10.96
N GLN A 200 11.79 -42.98 11.23
CA GLN A 200 12.74 -42.12 11.95
C GLN A 200 12.97 -42.59 13.38
N CYS A 201 11.90 -42.91 14.11
CA CYS A 201 12.01 -43.46 15.46
C CYS A 201 12.80 -44.79 15.47
N TYR A 202 12.56 -45.65 14.47
CA TYR A 202 13.31 -46.89 14.31
C TYR A 202 14.79 -46.62 13.98
N SER A 203 15.09 -45.67 13.08
CA SER A 203 16.49 -45.34 12.76
C SER A 203 17.23 -44.75 13.95
N ASP A 204 16.58 -43.91 14.74
CA ASP A 204 17.18 -43.30 15.94
C ASP A 204 17.46 -44.37 17.01
N ALA A 205 16.51 -45.28 17.25
CA ALA A 205 16.70 -46.40 18.16
C ALA A 205 17.82 -47.35 17.70
N TYR A 206 17.92 -47.61 16.39
CA TYR A 206 19.00 -48.41 15.83
C TYR A 206 20.37 -47.74 16.01
N LEU A 207 20.46 -46.43 15.78
CA LEU A 207 21.69 -45.67 15.99
C LEU A 207 22.13 -45.68 17.46
N GLU A 208 21.19 -45.53 18.41
CA GLU A 208 21.47 -45.62 19.84
C GLU A 208 22.05 -46.99 20.24
N LEU A 209 21.48 -48.09 19.72
CA LEU A 209 21.97 -49.45 19.95
C LEU A 209 23.40 -49.64 19.42
N VAL A 210 23.67 -49.19 18.20
CA VAL A 210 24.99 -49.33 17.55
C VAL A 210 26.04 -48.46 18.25
N GLU A 211 25.67 -47.26 18.70
CA GLU A 211 26.58 -46.37 19.42
C GLU A 211 26.95 -46.93 20.79
N ARG A 212 25.98 -47.54 21.50
CA ARG A 212 26.20 -48.19 22.80
C ARG A 212 27.19 -49.35 22.70
N ASP A 213 27.08 -50.19 21.67
CA ASP A 213 27.97 -51.33 21.41
C ASP A 213 29.42 -50.92 21.10
N ARG A 214 29.62 -49.75 20.48
CA ARG A 214 30.97 -49.22 20.19
C ARG A 214 31.68 -48.64 21.41
N THR A 215 30.93 -48.23 22.42
CA THR A 215 31.45 -47.60 23.64
C THR A 215 31.60 -48.56 24.82
N ALA A 216 31.15 -49.81 24.65
CA ALA A 216 31.28 -50.90 25.62
C ALA A 216 32.56 -51.72 25.36
#